data_AF-A0A497RFK0-F1
#
_entry.id   AF-A0A497RFK0-F1
#
_cell.length_a   1.000
_cell.length_b   1.000
_cell.length_c   1.000
_cell.angle_alpha   90.00
_cell.angle_beta   90.00
_cell.angle_gamma   90.00
#
_symmetry.space_group_name_H-M   'P 1'
#
loop_
_entity.id
_entity.type
_entity.pdbx_description
1 polymer ?
#
loop_
_entity_poly.entity_id
_entity_poly.type
_entity_poly.pdbx_seq_one_letter_code
_entity_poly.pdbx_strand_id
1 'polypeptide(L)'
;MVSEEHRKDIVKTLFPIFFGFVAGIISFIVLGNSEKRHPLGIIILVLVIYIHKFLMPKFGVEMENKDWAAVGFLCFSSWYIVWTLLLNI
;
A
#
# COMPACT_ATOMS: atom_id res chain seq x y z
N MET A 1 15.40 -24.27 5.39
CA MET A 1 16.15 -23.10 5.88
C MET A 1 15.81 -21.94 4.95
N VAL A 2 14.91 -21.04 5.37
CA VAL A 2 14.63 -19.81 4.60
C VAL A 2 15.85 -18.91 4.75
N SER A 3 16.48 -18.50 3.65
CA SER A 3 17.58 -17.54 3.70
C SER A 3 17.05 -16.17 4.13
N GLU A 4 17.83 -15.42 4.90
CA GLU A 4 17.44 -14.07 5.37
C GLU A 4 17.10 -13.11 4.21
N GLU A 5 17.71 -13.33 3.05
CA GLU A 5 17.40 -12.61 1.80
C GLU A 5 15.97 -12.87 1.33
N HIS A 6 15.54 -14.14 1.31
CA HIS A 6 14.19 -14.53 0.91
C HIS A 6 13.13 -13.95 1.87
N ARG A 7 13.45 -13.83 3.16
CA ARG A 7 12.59 -13.18 4.15
C ARG A 7 12.41 -11.69 3.85
N LYS A 8 13.48 -10.98 3.45
CA LYS A 8 13.41 -9.56 3.09
C LYS A 8 12.56 -9.33 1.84
N ASP A 9 12.66 -10.21 0.84
CA ASP A 9 11.86 -10.11 -0.39
C ASP A 9 10.36 -10.31 -0.13
N ILE A 10 10.02 -11.26 0.75
CA ILE A 10 8.63 -11.45 1.20
C ILE A 10 8.13 -10.18 1.88
N VAL A 11 8.93 -9.56 2.75
CA VAL A 11 8.54 -8.30 3.42
C VAL A 11 8.35 -7.18 2.40
N LYS A 12 9.26 -7.03 1.42
CA LYS A 12 9.17 -6.03 0.35
C LYS A 12 7.90 -6.16 -0.50
N THR A 13 7.30 -7.34 -0.56
CA THR A 13 6.10 -7.61 -1.36
C THR A 13 4.83 -7.58 -0.50
N LEU A 14 4.84 -8.26 0.64
CA LEU A 14 3.68 -8.47 1.50
C LEU A 14 3.26 -7.19 2.23
N PHE A 15 4.21 -6.39 2.72
CA PHE A 15 3.90 -5.14 3.41
C PHE A 15 3.12 -4.16 2.51
N PRO A 16 3.62 -3.81 1.31
CA PRO A 16 2.90 -2.89 0.43
C PRO A 16 1.50 -3.36 0.07
N ILE A 17 1.31 -4.66 -0.15
CA ILE A 17 -0.01 -5.24 -0.42
C ILE A 17 -0.92 -5.06 0.80
N PHE A 18 -0.46 -5.47 1.99
CA PHE A 18 -1.25 -5.38 3.22
C PHE A 18 -1.64 -3.93 3.54
N PHE A 19 -0.70 -3.00 3.44
CA PHE A 19 -0.97 -1.58 3.68
C PHE A 19 -1.85 -0.96 2.59
N GLY A 20 -1.69 -1.36 1.33
CA GLY A 20 -2.58 -0.96 0.23
C GLY A 20 -4.02 -1.41 0.48
N PHE A 21 -4.21 -2.65 0.94
CA PHE A 21 -5.52 -3.17 1.33
C PHE A 21 -6.17 -2.33 2.43
N VAL A 22 -5.44 -2.07 3.52
CA VAL A 22 -5.93 -1.23 4.64
C VAL A 22 -6.25 0.18 4.16
N ALA A 23 -5.39 0.77 3.33
CA ALA A 23 -5.61 2.09 2.74
C ALA A 23 -6.90 2.14 1.90
N GLY A 24 -7.21 1.07 1.16
CA GLY A 24 -8.42 0.96 0.34
C GLY A 24 -9.69 0.99 1.19
N ILE A 25 -9.69 0.25 2.30
CA ILE A 25 -10.78 0.27 3.29
C ILE A 25 -10.94 1.68 3.89
N ILE A 26 -9.84 2.29 4.34
CA ILE A 26 -9.87 3.65 4.91
C ILE A 26 -10.41 4.64 3.89
N SER A 27 -9.98 4.54 2.63
CA SER A 27 -10.45 5.39 1.54
C SER A 27 -11.95 5.24 1.30
N PHE A 28 -12.48 4.01 1.40
CA PHE A 28 -13.92 3.78 1.32
C PHE A 28 -14.68 4.38 2.51
N ILE A 29 -14.20 4.20 3.74
CA ILE A 29 -14.88 4.73 4.95
C ILE A 29 -14.90 6.27 4.93
N VAL A 30 -13.78 6.90 4.56
CA VAL A 30 -13.65 8.36 4.56
C VAL A 30 -14.42 8.99 3.41
N LEU A 31 -14.51 8.32 2.25
CA LEU A 31 -14.97 8.93 1.00
C LEU A 31 -16.25 8.33 0.41
N GLY A 32 -16.71 7.18 0.90
CA GLY A 32 -17.86 6.44 0.35
C GLY A 32 -19.18 7.18 0.47
N ASN A 33 -19.32 8.11 1.43
CA ASN A 33 -20.53 8.92 1.59
C ASN A 33 -20.51 10.24 0.81
N SER A 34 -19.43 10.56 0.08
CA SER A 34 -19.36 11.80 -0.70
C SER A 34 -19.99 11.57 -2.08
N GLU A 35 -21.11 12.25 -2.37
CA GLU A 35 -21.77 12.23 -3.69
C GLU A 35 -20.84 12.62 -4.84
N LYS A 36 -19.74 13.31 -4.53
CA LYS A 36 -18.65 13.60 -5.47
C LYS A 36 -17.52 12.61 -5.24
N ARG A 37 -17.22 11.81 -6.27
CA ARG A 37 -16.03 10.96 -6.39
C ARG A 37 -14.77 11.81 -6.29
N HIS A 38 -14.39 12.16 -5.07
CA HIS A 38 -13.25 13.03 -4.82
C HIS A 38 -11.96 12.23 -5.03
N PRO A 39 -10.91 12.81 -5.64
CA PRO A 39 -9.61 12.15 -5.76
C PRO A 39 -8.85 12.03 -4.42
N LEU A 40 -9.50 12.32 -3.28
CA LEU A 40 -8.87 12.32 -1.97
C LEU A 40 -8.38 10.93 -1.52
N GLY A 41 -8.93 9.84 -2.08
CA GLY A 41 -8.41 8.49 -1.84
C GLY A 41 -6.96 8.30 -2.31
N ILE A 42 -6.54 9.04 -3.36
CA ILE A 42 -5.15 9.04 -3.84
C ILE A 42 -4.22 9.68 -2.80
N ILE A 43 -4.69 10.67 -2.04
CA ILE A 43 -3.89 11.30 -0.98
C ILE A 43 -3.61 10.28 0.13
N ILE A 44 -4.62 9.50 0.53
CA ILE A 44 -4.47 8.41 1.51
C ILE A 44 -3.43 7.40 1.02
N LEU A 45 -3.52 7.00 -0.25
CA LEU A 45 -2.55 6.09 -0.85
C LEU A 45 -1.12 6.66 -0.81
N VAL A 46 -0.91 7.91 -1.24
CA VAL A 46 0.42 8.54 -1.25
C VAL A 46 1.00 8.63 0.16
N LEU A 47 0.18 8.98 1.17
CA LEU A 47 0.60 8.99 2.57
C LEU A 47 1.04 7.60 3.03
N VAL A 48 0.29 6.56 2.69
CA VAL A 48 0.62 5.17 3.04
C VAL A 48 1.90 4.71 2.34
N ILE A 49 2.12 5.06 1.08
CA ILE A 49 3.39 4.79 0.39
C ILE A 49 4.55 5.50 1.11
N TYR A 50 4.33 6.75 1.57
CA TYR A 50 5.37 7.49 2.31
C TYR A 50 5.70 6.85 3.67
N ILE A 51 4.71 6.27 4.37
CA ILE A 51 4.92 5.54 5.63
C ILE A 51 5.88 4.36 5.45
N HIS A 52 5.88 3.70 4.29
CA HIS A 52 6.83 2.61 4.01
C HIS A 52 8.29 3.06 4.07
N LYS A 53 8.59 4.35 3.81
CA LYS A 53 9.93 4.93 3.97
C LYS A 53 10.44 4.90 5.39
N PHE A 54 9.53 4.96 6.36
CA PHE A 54 9.86 4.84 7.77
C PHE A 54 9.78 3.40 8.28
N LEU A 55 8.87 2.59 7.71
CA LEU A 55 8.63 1.23 8.16
C LEU A 55 9.72 0.25 7.69
N MET A 56 10.15 0.35 6.43
CA MET A 56 11.07 -0.61 5.81
C MET A 56 12.45 -0.70 6.48
N PRO A 57 13.10 0.42 6.87
CA PRO A 57 14.34 0.37 7.63
C PRO A 57 14.22 -0.35 8.99
N LYS A 58 13.05 -0.26 9.65
CA LYS A 58 12.81 -0.94 10.94
C LYS A 58 12.77 -2.46 10.83
N PHE A 59 12.49 -2.99 9.65
CA PHE A 59 12.49 -4.42 9.38
C PHE A 59 13.83 -4.94 8.83
N GLY A 60 14.88 -4.10 8.81
CA GLY A 60 16.20 -4.47 8.28
C GLY A 60 16.21 -4.63 6.75
N VAL A 61 15.23 -3.99 6.08
CA VAL A 61 15.07 -4.01 4.62
C VAL A 61 15.67 -2.74 4.05
N GLU A 62 16.81 -2.89 3.39
CA GLU A 62 17.39 -1.81 2.59
C GLU A 62 16.69 -1.76 1.24
N MET A 63 16.18 -0.58 0.90
CA MET A 63 15.42 -0.33 -0.32
C MET A 63 16.29 0.36 -1.34
N GLU A 64 16.48 -0.26 -2.50
CA GLU A 64 17.06 0.41 -3.66
C GLU A 64 16.02 1.31 -4.34
N ASN A 65 16.46 2.28 -5.13
CA ASN A 65 15.55 3.18 -5.86
C ASN A 65 14.53 2.45 -6.74
N LYS A 66 14.89 1.28 -7.30
CA LYS A 66 13.98 0.44 -8.08
C LYS A 66 12.89 -0.24 -7.25
N ASP A 67 13.19 -0.56 -5.99
CA ASP A 67 12.26 -1.25 -5.09
C ASP A 67 11.10 -0.33 -4.71
N TRP A 68 11.33 0.98 -4.67
CA TRP A 68 10.29 1.99 -4.42
C TRP A 68 9.18 1.98 -5.47
N ALA A 69 9.52 1.73 -6.74
CA ALA A 69 8.53 1.60 -7.79
C ALA A 69 7.65 0.35 -7.57
N ALA A 70 8.25 -0.76 -7.14
CA ALA A 70 7.52 -1.98 -6.81
C ALA A 70 6.60 -1.78 -5.60
N VAL A 71 7.08 -1.16 -4.53
CA VAL A 71 6.27 -0.81 -3.34
C VAL A 71 5.08 0.06 -3.75
N GLY A 72 5.33 1.13 -4.52
CA GLY A 72 4.28 2.02 -5.00
C GLY A 72 3.24 1.29 -5.85
N PHE A 73 3.69 0.46 -6.79
CA PHE A 73 2.83 -0.30 -7.68
C PHE A 73 1.98 -1.35 -6.95
N LEU A 74 2.57 -2.12 -6.03
CA LEU A 74 1.87 -3.14 -5.25
C LEU A 74 0.84 -2.51 -4.30
N CYS A 75 1.23 -1.42 -3.63
CA CYS A 75 0.35 -0.68 -2.74
C CYS A 75 -0.83 -0.06 -3.53
N PHE A 76 -0.55 0.58 -4.67
CA PHE A 76 -1.57 1.15 -5.56
C PHE A 76 -2.54 0.08 -6.06
N SER A 77 -2.03 -1.04 -6.55
CA SER A 77 -2.84 -2.12 -7.11
C SER A 77 -3.78 -2.70 -6.06
N SER A 78 -3.26 -3.00 -4.86
CA SER A 78 -4.07 -3.54 -3.77
C SER A 78 -5.13 -2.53 -3.29
N TRP A 79 -4.73 -1.27 -3.09
CA TRP A 79 -5.64 -0.18 -2.73
C TRP A 79 -6.78 -0.02 -3.72
N TYR A 80 -6.46 0.03 -5.02
CA TYR A 80 -7.44 0.24 -6.08
C TYR A 80 -8.45 -0.89 -6.17
N ILE A 81 -7.99 -2.15 -6.09
CA ILE A 81 -8.87 -3.33 -6.10
C ILE A 81 -9.85 -3.26 -4.91
N VAL A 82 -9.35 -3.03 -3.70
CA VAL A 82 -10.19 -3.01 -2.50
C VAL A 82 -11.19 -1.86 -2.55
N TRP A 83 -10.73 -0.66 -2.90
CA TRP A 83 -11.60 0.52 -2.96
C TRP A 83 -12.71 0.37 -4.01
N THR A 84 -12.38 -0.13 -5.20
CA THR A 84 -13.39 -0.34 -6.26
C THR A 84 -14.37 -1.47 -5.95
N LEU A 85 -13.90 -2.56 -5.32
CA LEU A 85 -14.79 -3.62 -4.84
C LEU A 85 -15.78 -3.09 -3.81
N LEU A 86 -15.32 -2.32 -2.82
CA LEU A 86 -16.19 -1.76 -1.77
C LEU A 86 -17.19 -0.74 -2.31
N LEU A 87 -16.83 0.03 -3.34
CA LEU A 87 -17.75 0.95 -4.02
C LEU A 87 -18.84 0.24 -4.85
N ASN A 88 -18.68 -1.06 -5.11
CA ASN A 88 -19.60 -1.86 -5.89
C ASN A 88 -20.38 -2.88 -5.04
N ILE A 89 -20.29 -2.77 -3.71
CA ILE A 89 -21.15 -3.47 -2.74
C ILE A 89 -22.35 -2.57 -2.44
#